data_AF-A0A919YBF9-F1
#
_entry.id   AF-A0A919YBF9-F1
#
_cell.length_a   1.000
_cell.length_b   1.000
_cell.length_c   1.000
_cell.angle_alpha   90.00
_cell.angle_beta   90.00
_cell.angle_gamma   90.00
#
_symmetry.space_group_name_H-M   'P 1'
#
loop_
_entity.id
_entity.type
_entity.pdbx_description
1 polymer ?
#
loop_
_entity_poly.entity_id
_entity_poly.type
_entity_poly.pdbx_seq_one_letter_code
_entity_poly.pdbx_strand_id
1 'polypeptide(L)'
;MKLIISRFIAILILVIPGLMAMTGFLFMKDAIFWFYSDHGNTDVTPVFEWGHFGLGLLMFLVGMSFLGGWILFRDRKRNYVGPRFKEKRKPKPPAQPTP
;
A
#
# COMPACT_ATOMS: atom_id res chain seq x y z
N MET A 1 3.28 -5.25 -29.35
CA MET A 1 3.22 -6.34 -28.35
C MET A 1 4.13 -6.13 -27.13
N LYS A 2 5.41 -5.75 -27.30
CA LYS A 2 6.35 -5.47 -26.19
C LYS A 2 5.79 -4.57 -25.07
N LEU A 3 5.03 -3.52 -25.41
CA LEU A 3 4.43 -2.59 -24.44
C LEU A 3 3.32 -3.22 -23.58
N ILE A 4 2.58 -4.19 -24.10
CA ILE A 4 1.51 -4.88 -23.36
C ILE A 4 2.15 -5.80 -22.32
N ILE A 5 3.16 -6.56 -22.74
CA ILE A 5 3.92 -7.46 -21.86
C ILE A 5 4.60 -6.67 -20.74
N SER A 6 5.22 -5.53 -21.04
CA SER A 6 5.85 -4.69 -20.00
C SER A 6 4.85 -4.14 -18.98
N ARG A 7 3.62 -3.80 -19.42
CA ARG A 7 2.55 -3.32 -18.52
C ARG A 7 2.03 -4.46 -17.64
N PHE A 8 1.88 -5.65 -18.21
CA PHE A 8 1.46 -6.84 -17.47
C PHE A 8 2.47 -7.22 -16.38
N ILE A 9 3.77 -7.24 -16.72
CA ILE A 9 4.85 -7.51 -15.75
C ILE A 9 4.85 -6.44 -14.64
N ALA A 10 4.66 -5.17 -14.98
CA ALA A 10 4.60 -4.10 -13.98
C ALA A 10 3.43 -4.31 -12.99
N ILE A 11 2.29 -4.79 -13.45
CA ILE A 11 1.14 -5.13 -12.58
C ILE A 11 1.49 -6.33 -11.69
N LEU A 12 2.10 -7.39 -12.24
CA LEU A 12 2.52 -8.55 -11.45
C LEU A 12 3.48 -8.17 -10.32
N ILE A 13 4.43 -7.26 -10.57
CA ILE A 13 5.34 -6.75 -9.54
C ILE A 13 4.56 -6.01 -8.44
N LEU A 14 3.49 -5.29 -8.80
CA LEU A 14 2.60 -4.60 -7.85
C LEU A 14 1.69 -5.52 -7.04
N VAL A 15 1.45 -6.74 -7.52
CA VAL A 15 0.66 -7.73 -6.79
C VAL A 15 1.42 -8.23 -5.55
N ILE A 16 2.75 -8.35 -5.63
CA ILE A 16 3.61 -8.84 -4.53
C ILE A 16 3.39 -8.05 -3.22
N PRO A 17 3.54 -6.70 -3.18
CA PRO A 17 3.28 -5.93 -1.97
C PRO A 17 1.79 -5.95 -1.56
N GLY A 18 0.87 -6.17 -2.51
CA GLY A 18 -0.55 -6.37 -2.21
C GLY A 18 -0.83 -7.67 -1.49
N LEU A 19 -0.21 -8.77 -1.92
CA LEU A 19 -0.28 -10.05 -1.23
C LEU A 19 0.38 -9.97 0.15
N MET A 20 1.50 -9.26 0.28
CA MET A 20 2.14 -9.01 1.58
C MET A 20 1.23 -8.20 2.52
N ALA A 21 0.51 -7.21 2.01
CA ALA A 21 -0.48 -6.48 2.81
C ALA A 21 -1.62 -7.42 3.25
N MET A 22 -2.15 -8.22 2.32
CA MET A 22 -3.22 -9.18 2.62
C MET A 22 -2.78 -10.19 3.69
N THR A 23 -1.58 -10.76 3.59
CA THR A 23 -1.08 -11.72 4.58
C THR A 23 -0.86 -11.06 5.95
N GLY A 24 -0.36 -9.83 6.00
CA GLY A 24 -0.26 -9.05 7.24
C GLY A 24 -1.62 -8.84 7.90
N PHE A 25 -2.66 -8.55 7.11
CA PHE A 25 -4.04 -8.44 7.62
C PHE A 25 -4.58 -9.78 8.15
N LEU A 26 -4.26 -10.90 7.49
CA LEU A 26 -4.63 -12.23 7.98
C LEU A 26 -3.99 -12.51 9.36
N PHE A 27 -2.72 -12.17 9.55
CA PHE A 27 -2.08 -12.36 10.86
C PHE A 27 -2.73 -11.50 11.95
N MET A 28 -3.14 -10.27 11.63
CA MET A 28 -3.87 -9.42 12.56
C MET A 28 -5.24 -10.00 12.90
N LYS A 29 -6.02 -10.44 11.91
CA LYS A 29 -7.35 -11.03 12.14
C LYS A 29 -7.24 -12.30 12.97
N ASP A 30 -6.21 -13.12 12.72
CA ASP A 30 -6.01 -14.40 13.40
C ASP A 30 -5.68 -14.15 14.87
N ALA A 31 -4.74 -13.26 15.17
CA ALA A 31 -4.42 -12.90 16.55
C ALA A 31 -5.64 -12.39 17.34
N ILE A 32 -6.50 -11.60 16.70
CA ILE A 32 -7.75 -11.13 17.32
C ILE A 32 -8.75 -12.29 17.48
N PHE A 33 -8.94 -13.10 16.44
CA PHE A 33 -9.92 -14.19 16.45
C PHE A 33 -9.58 -15.24 17.52
N TRP A 34 -8.33 -15.68 17.58
CA TRP A 34 -7.85 -16.64 18.59
C TRP A 34 -8.02 -16.11 20.01
N PHE A 35 -7.70 -14.82 20.22
CA PHE A 35 -7.91 -14.18 21.51
C PHE A 35 -9.37 -14.26 21.93
N TYR A 36 -10.31 -13.85 21.06
CA TYR A 36 -11.74 -13.90 21.39
C TYR A 36 -12.32 -15.31 21.46
N SER A 37 -11.84 -16.27 20.66
CA SER A 37 -12.33 -17.65 20.70
C SER A 37 -11.95 -18.36 21.99
N ASP A 38 -10.75 -18.11 22.51
CA ASP A 38 -10.27 -18.74 23.75
C ASP A 38 -10.90 -18.14 25.02
N HIS A 39 -11.51 -16.95 24.94
CA HIS A 39 -12.23 -16.36 26.09
C HIS A 39 -13.42 -17.20 26.58
N GLY A 40 -13.95 -18.11 25.75
CA GLY A 40 -15.03 -19.01 26.12
C GLY A 40 -14.57 -20.34 26.75
N ASN A 41 -13.26 -20.61 26.79
CA ASN A 41 -12.72 -21.88 27.22
C ASN A 41 -12.15 -21.80 28.64
N THR A 42 -12.67 -22.60 29.57
CA THR A 42 -12.26 -22.58 30.98
C THR A 42 -10.89 -23.22 31.23
N ASP A 43 -10.33 -23.91 30.23
CA ASP A 43 -9.07 -24.67 30.35
C ASP A 43 -7.83 -23.89 29.89
N VAL A 44 -7.99 -22.72 29.26
CA VAL A 44 -6.87 -21.97 28.64
C VAL A 44 -6.93 -20.52 29.08
N THR A 45 -5.80 -19.97 29.54
CA THR A 45 -5.67 -18.52 29.79
C THR A 45 -5.45 -17.81 28.46
N PRO A 46 -6.39 -16.98 27.98
CA PRO A 46 -6.22 -16.29 26.69
C PRO A 46 -5.11 -15.24 26.81
N VAL A 47 -3.99 -15.47 26.12
CA VAL A 47 -2.90 -14.50 26.01
C VAL A 47 -2.96 -13.91 24.61
N PHE A 48 -3.03 -12.58 24.52
CA PHE A 48 -3.02 -11.91 23.23
C PHE A 48 -1.64 -12.06 22.57
N GLU A 49 -1.62 -12.55 21.32
CA GLU A 49 -0.39 -12.74 20.56
C GLU A 49 0.14 -11.43 19.98
N TRP A 50 0.66 -10.55 20.85
CA TRP A 50 1.23 -9.25 20.47
C TRP A 50 2.33 -9.35 19.41
N GLY A 51 3.12 -10.44 19.42
CA GLY A 51 4.17 -10.69 18.43
C GLY A 51 3.60 -10.93 17.03
N HIS A 52 2.65 -11.87 16.88
CA HIS A 52 1.99 -12.14 15.60
C HIS A 52 1.18 -10.94 15.12
N PHE A 53 0.46 -10.26 16.01
CA PHE A 53 -0.29 -9.06 15.67
C PHE A 53 0.63 -7.91 15.22
N GLY A 54 1.71 -7.65 15.96
CA GLY A 54 2.68 -6.59 15.65
C GLY A 54 3.41 -6.84 14.33
N LEU A 55 3.80 -8.09 14.07
CA LEU A 55 4.39 -8.49 12.79
C LEU A 55 3.40 -8.31 11.64
N GLY A 56 2.16 -8.77 11.81
CA GLY A 56 1.08 -8.60 10.85
C GLY A 56 0.81 -7.12 10.53
N LEU A 57 0.76 -6.27 11.56
CA LEU A 57 0.57 -4.83 11.42
C LEU A 57 1.72 -4.19 10.65
N LEU A 58 2.97 -4.54 10.95
CA LEU A 58 4.14 -4.01 10.25
C LEU A 58 4.11 -4.40 8.76
N MET A 59 3.87 -5.68 8.45
CA MET A 59 3.76 -6.16 7.06
C MET A 59 2.60 -5.49 6.31
N PHE A 60 1.46 -5.31 6.97
CA PHE A 60 0.31 -4.62 6.41
C PHE A 60 0.62 -3.15 6.09
N LEU A 61 1.18 -2.41 7.04
CA LEU A 61 1.52 -1.00 6.88
C LEU A 61 2.59 -0.79 5.81
N VAL A 62 3.62 -1.64 5.76
CA VAL A 62 4.65 -1.60 4.72
C VAL A 62 4.04 -1.88 3.33
N GLY A 63 3.21 -2.92 3.21
CA GLY A 63 2.55 -3.24 1.94
C GLY A 63 1.60 -2.14 1.47
N MET A 64 0.76 -1.62 2.37
CA MET A 64 -0.20 -0.54 2.07
C MET A 64 0.48 0.80 1.76
N SER A 65 1.52 1.18 2.53
CA SER A 65 2.25 2.42 2.26
C SER A 65 3.01 2.36 0.93
N PHE A 66 3.59 1.21 0.58
CA PHE A 66 4.22 1.00 -0.72
C PHE A 66 3.20 1.13 -1.87
N LEU A 67 2.06 0.44 -1.77
CA LEU A 67 0.98 0.51 -2.77
C LEU A 67 0.43 1.92 -2.92
N GLY A 68 0.08 2.58 -1.82
CA GLY A 68 -0.43 3.96 -1.82
C GLY A 68 0.58 4.96 -2.38
N GLY A 69 1.85 4.85 -1.97
CA GLY A 69 2.94 5.68 -2.46
C GLY A 69 3.19 5.49 -3.96
N TRP A 70 3.20 4.25 -4.43
CA TRP A 70 3.32 3.95 -5.86
C TRP A 70 2.14 4.49 -6.67
N ILE A 71 0.92 4.31 -6.19
CA ILE A 71 -0.29 4.83 -6.86
C ILE A 71 -0.17 6.34 -7.02
N LEU A 72 0.18 7.07 -5.95
CA LEU A 72 0.34 8.53 -6.00
C LEU A 72 1.44 8.95 -6.98
N PHE A 73 2.59 8.28 -6.97
CA PHE A 73 3.68 8.54 -7.91
C PHE A 73 3.27 8.32 -9.38
N ARG A 74 2.59 7.19 -9.65
CA ARG A 74 2.07 6.84 -10.97
C ARG A 74 1.05 7.87 -11.45
N ASP A 75 0.16 8.30 -10.57
CA ASP A 75 -0.94 9.21 -10.88
C ASP A 75 -0.44 10.64 -11.14
N ARG A 76 0.57 11.08 -10.38
CA ARG A 76 1.25 12.37 -10.59
C ARG A 76 1.87 12.47 -11.98
N LYS A 77 2.49 11.39 -12.48
CA LYS A 77 3.08 11.34 -13.83
C LYS A 77 2.04 11.42 -14.95
N ARG A 78 0.78 11.08 -14.68
CA ARG A 78 -0.32 11.11 -15.65
C ARG A 78 -1.26 12.31 -15.48
N ASN A 79 -0.98 13.20 -14.52
CA ASN A 79 -1.78 14.40 -14.23
C ASN A 79 -3.25 14.10 -13.85
N TYR A 80 -3.51 12.92 -13.29
CA TYR A 80 -4.81 12.51 -12.76
C TYR A 80 -5.03 12.94 -11.30
N VAL A 81 -4.00 13.51 -10.68
CA VAL A 81 -4.06 14.04 -9.31
C VAL A 81 -4.96 15.27 -9.21
N GLY A 82 -5.70 15.40 -8.11
CA GLY A 82 -6.55 16.56 -7.85
C GLY A 82 -5.78 17.89 -7.77
N PRO A 83 -6.46 19.05 -7.87
CA PRO A 83 -5.83 20.38 -7.91
C PRO A 83 -4.82 20.64 -6.78
N ARG A 84 -5.03 20.05 -5.60
CA ARG A 84 -4.16 20.17 -4.42
C ARG A 84 -2.79 19.47 -4.58
N PHE A 85 -2.71 18.45 -5.42
CA PHE A 85 -1.50 17.63 -5.64
C PHE A 85 -0.87 17.84 -7.01
N LYS A 86 -1.42 18.75 -7.83
CA LYS A 86 -0.81 19.14 -9.10
C LYS A 86 0.43 19.98 -8.84
N GLU A 87 1.52 19.62 -9.50
CA GLU A 87 2.74 20.42 -9.50
C GLU A 87 2.41 21.78 -10.14
N LYS A 88 2.62 22.87 -9.40
CA LYS A 88 2.42 24.23 -9.91
C LYS A 88 3.36 24.38 -11.11
N ARG A 89 2.80 24.41 -12.34
CA ARG A 89 3.60 24.71 -13.53
C ARG A 89 4.34 26.01 -13.25
N LYS A 90 5.68 25.96 -13.24
CA LYS A 90 6.49 27.17 -13.18
C LYS A 90 6.03 28.08 -14.33
N PRO A 91 5.74 29.37 -14.09
CA PRO A 91 5.34 30.28 -15.15
C PRO A 91 6.42 30.25 -16.23
N LYS A 92 5.99 30.05 -17.48
CA LYS A 92 6.87 30.05 -18.65
C LYS A 92 7.62 31.39 -18.66
N PRO A 93 8.96 31.41 -18.72
CA PRO A 93 9.70 32.67 -18.85
C PRO A 93 9.14 33.45 -20.04
N PRO A 94 8.94 34.77 -19.91
CA PRO A 94 8.41 35.58 -21.00
C PRO A 94 9.26 35.37 -22.24
N ALA A 95 8.61 35.11 -23.38
CA ALA A 95 9.29 34.92 -24.64
C ALA A 95 10.13 36.17 -24.91
N GLN A 96 11.44 36.00 -25.02
CA GLN A 96 12.33 37.09 -25.40
C GLN A 96 11.89 37.58 -26.78
N PRO A 97 11.65 38.89 -26.97
CA PRO A 97 11.36 39.42 -28.29
C PRO A 97 12.56 39.15 -29.18
N THR A 98 12.34 38.40 -30.26
CA THR A 98 13.32 38.24 -31.34
C THR A 98 13.64 39.62 -31.94
N PRO A 99 14.93 39.91 -32.23
CA PRO A 99 15.37 41.19 -32.76
C PRO A 99 14.81 41.50 -34.15
#